data_AF-A0A4V0IK49-F1
#
_entry.id   AF-A0A4V0IK49-F1
#
_cell.length_a   1.000
_cell.length_b   1.000
_cell.length_c   1.000
_cell.angle_alpha   90.00
_cell.angle_beta   90.00
_cell.angle_gamma   90.00
#
_symmetry.space_group_name_H-M   'P 1'
#
loop_
_entity.id
_entity.type
_entity.pdbx_description
1 polymer ?
#
loop_
_entity_poly.entity_id
_entity_poly.type
_entity_poly.pdbx_seq_one_letter_code
_entity_poly.pdbx_strand_id
1 'polypeptide(L)'
;MSRRPRGTRDTAKDIILGLAPSGQGPKAPKEGHAVTPKTRSSSYETPVVTRRVYRKAQTPERPPRTGDDAALSRLQSQLAQMQQQNRDLATAEKAARKRLEQNQDALQRRLQNNESSGVQSRDFDDIRRQMNGVDAKLMIMNNDISGLRNSMDRQVTDLMHINNEMKSRPVVDPSKISNATSQLDSKLRDMHNQVMDLTKNLSKEQRDREKDSKTAGDGIQRLQDMIRQQDLARQDIMNNLSKKGDVDKEKLNEETRRLNDKINLITSEVTKKMTENQQKAKDDFNSRISVLESMIRAQSERIVANENEMRHSFEAKLAELSGQLELAMKQITSEKAKQKERFQKVNEALAALEHHLELGNSKIDKLMNSEIQARKLHEKGLLAKMTDIEDRVNNYVGGMNKSIDEMKNGKNNVHMPALDTDALRREMEAIAADKNKLSMEGLLKLEEKMSRVQQGFYHDRKEMTQRMTDLGDGEHVNKIRAQLNKMDALQEDMEKAQDRIRDKVERQIPQDLNELSAKADNIKHQLNTRIDNEEEERYLAIKELQEAFTTLQQSQHTGGKTAASSDQQMKRDVDECKIAIKKLAESVTTVKNVLDKKITDETKRREDDVSSIRRQMS
;
A
#
# COMPACT_ATOMS: atom_id res chain seq x y z
N MET A 1 3.95 -30.05 -15.67
CA MET A 1 3.69 -28.77 -16.37
C MET A 1 3.26 -27.73 -15.34
N SER A 2 4.14 -26.77 -15.03
CA SER A 2 3.98 -25.80 -13.93
C SER A 2 2.97 -24.71 -14.28
N ARG A 3 1.82 -24.68 -13.60
CA ARG A 3 0.82 -23.60 -13.70
C ARG A 3 1.20 -22.49 -12.71
N ARG A 4 1.74 -21.38 -13.22
CA ARG A 4 1.93 -20.14 -12.45
C ARG A 4 0.57 -19.58 -11.97
N PRO A 5 0.47 -19.01 -10.76
CA PRO A 5 -0.75 -18.41 -10.26
C PRO A 5 -1.06 -17.12 -11.04
N ARG A 6 -2.29 -16.99 -11.55
CA ARG A 6 -2.79 -15.76 -12.18
C ARG A 6 -2.94 -14.68 -11.11
N GLY A 7 -2.13 -13.63 -11.20
CA GLY A 7 -2.28 -12.42 -10.39
C GLY A 7 -3.61 -11.72 -10.63
N THR A 8 -4.05 -10.96 -9.64
CA THR A 8 -5.21 -10.08 -9.65
C THR A 8 -5.23 -9.20 -10.91
N ARG A 9 -6.31 -9.31 -11.70
CA ARG A 9 -6.54 -8.45 -12.85
C ARG A 9 -6.81 -7.03 -12.36
N ASP A 10 -6.10 -6.09 -12.95
CA ASP A 10 -6.30 -4.67 -12.74
C ASP A 10 -7.49 -4.22 -13.60
N THR A 11 -8.60 -3.87 -12.94
CA THR A 11 -9.84 -3.45 -13.61
C THR A 11 -9.62 -2.24 -14.52
N ALA A 12 -8.63 -1.37 -14.22
CA ALA A 12 -8.29 -0.26 -15.09
C ALA A 12 -7.62 -0.73 -16.39
N LYS A 13 -6.72 -1.73 -16.31
CA LYS A 13 -6.14 -2.36 -17.51
C LYS A 13 -7.17 -3.11 -18.36
N ASP A 14 -8.13 -3.80 -17.73
CA ASP A 14 -9.19 -4.49 -18.46
C ASP A 14 -10.04 -3.51 -19.28
N ILE A 15 -10.37 -2.34 -18.71
CA ILE A 15 -11.11 -1.28 -19.40
C ILE A 15 -10.31 -0.72 -20.59
N ILE A 16 -9.01 -0.48 -20.44
CA ILE A 16 -8.15 0.02 -21.53
C ILE A 16 -8.03 -1.01 -22.67
N LEU A 17 -8.07 -2.30 -22.37
CA LEU A 17 -7.93 -3.39 -23.34
C LEU A 17 -9.26 -3.88 -23.95
N GLY A 18 -10.39 -3.22 -23.65
CA GLY A 18 -11.71 -3.62 -24.15
C GLY A 18 -12.22 -4.95 -23.59
N LEU A 19 -11.69 -5.39 -22.44
CA LEU A 19 -12.12 -6.61 -21.75
C LEU A 19 -13.15 -6.27 -20.67
N ALA A 20 -14.12 -7.17 -20.47
CA ALA A 20 -15.14 -6.99 -19.43
C ALA A 20 -14.47 -6.82 -18.04
N PRO A 21 -14.84 -5.79 -17.25
CA PRO A 21 -14.22 -5.49 -15.98
C PRO A 21 -14.35 -6.67 -15.03
N SER A 22 -13.22 -7.22 -14.61
CA SER A 22 -13.17 -8.35 -13.70
C SER A 22 -13.27 -7.89 -12.24
N GLY A 23 -14.48 -7.55 -11.80
CA GLY A 23 -14.78 -7.19 -10.42
C GLY A 23 -16.29 -7.19 -10.13
N GLN A 24 -16.71 -7.81 -9.04
CA GLN A 24 -18.11 -7.78 -8.59
C GLN A 24 -18.51 -6.35 -8.20
N GLY A 25 -19.57 -5.83 -8.82
CA GLY A 25 -20.13 -4.52 -8.50
C GLY A 25 -20.65 -4.43 -7.05
N PRO A 26 -20.72 -3.22 -6.46
CA PRO A 26 -21.08 -3.03 -5.06
C PRO A 26 -22.54 -3.38 -4.76
N LYS A 27 -22.78 -4.11 -3.66
CA LYS A 27 -24.11 -4.52 -3.16
C LYS A 27 -24.92 -3.31 -2.66
N ALA A 28 -26.23 -3.31 -2.94
CA ALA A 28 -27.17 -2.26 -2.52
C ALA A 28 -27.50 -2.33 -1.00
N PRO A 29 -27.63 -1.19 -0.28
CA PRO A 29 -28.10 -1.15 1.10
C PRO A 29 -29.62 -1.29 1.24
N LYS A 30 -30.08 -2.12 2.20
CA LYS A 30 -31.49 -2.34 2.58
C LYS A 30 -32.14 -1.08 3.19
N GLU A 31 -33.36 -0.76 2.75
CA GLU A 31 -34.19 0.34 3.24
C GLU A 31 -34.96 -0.04 4.52
N GLY A 32 -35.14 0.93 5.44
CA GLY A 32 -35.97 0.82 6.64
C GLY A 32 -36.53 2.18 7.05
N HIS A 33 -37.82 2.36 6.75
CA HIS A 33 -38.88 3.20 7.37
C HIS A 33 -38.60 4.64 7.84
N ALA A 34 -39.33 5.57 7.20
CA ALA A 34 -39.50 6.97 7.59
C ALA A 34 -40.76 7.16 8.46
N VAL A 35 -40.67 8.01 9.49
CA VAL A 35 -41.81 8.64 10.17
C VAL A 35 -41.62 10.17 10.10
N THR A 36 -42.72 10.84 9.76
CA THR A 36 -42.89 12.25 9.37
C THR A 36 -42.80 13.27 10.51
N PRO A 37 -42.46 14.56 10.24
CA PRO A 37 -42.35 15.61 11.26
C PRO A 37 -43.62 16.50 11.37
N LYS A 38 -43.90 17.01 12.58
CA LYS A 38 -44.90 18.06 12.84
C LYS A 38 -44.26 19.30 13.52
N THR A 39 -44.28 20.40 12.78
CA THR A 39 -44.55 21.82 13.13
C THR A 39 -44.50 22.33 14.59
N ARG A 40 -43.56 23.27 14.83
CA ARG A 40 -43.71 24.73 15.10
C ARG A 40 -44.35 25.25 16.41
N SER A 41 -43.58 26.13 17.10
CA SER A 41 -43.90 27.30 17.98
C SER A 41 -43.09 27.24 19.29
N SER A 42 -42.22 28.19 19.70
CA SER A 42 -42.26 29.66 19.94
C SER A 42 -42.31 29.98 21.45
N SER A 43 -41.67 31.11 21.84
CA SER A 43 -41.55 31.78 23.16
C SER A 43 -40.38 31.32 24.04
N TYR A 44 -39.35 32.13 24.37
CA TYR A 44 -39.15 33.48 24.97
C TYR A 44 -38.44 33.30 26.33
N GLU A 45 -37.51 34.22 26.62
CA GLU A 45 -36.94 34.61 27.93
C GLU A 45 -35.64 33.97 28.48
N THR A 46 -34.56 34.75 28.33
CA THR A 46 -33.36 34.97 29.20
C THR A 46 -33.74 35.43 30.62
N PRO A 47 -32.85 35.57 31.68
CA PRO A 47 -31.41 35.92 31.63
C PRO A 47 -30.45 35.41 32.76
N VAL A 48 -29.14 35.60 32.51
CA VAL A 48 -28.00 36.03 33.37
C VAL A 48 -28.07 35.87 34.90
N VAL A 49 -27.10 35.13 35.49
CA VAL A 49 -26.52 35.44 36.82
C VAL A 49 -24.99 35.17 36.84
N THR A 50 -24.27 36.17 37.35
CA THR A 50 -22.80 36.34 37.51
C THR A 50 -22.22 35.79 38.82
N ARG A 51 -20.86 35.74 38.87
CA ARG A 51 -19.92 35.60 40.02
C ARG A 51 -19.58 34.16 40.43
N ARG A 52 -18.31 33.78 40.64
CA ARG A 52 -17.32 34.41 41.53
C ARG A 52 -15.88 33.93 41.24
N VAL A 53 -14.93 34.84 41.48
CA VAL A 53 -13.46 34.72 41.32
C VAL A 53 -12.81 34.06 42.55
N TYR A 54 -11.81 33.19 42.37
CA TYR A 54 -10.67 33.04 43.29
C TYR A 54 -9.37 32.68 42.53
N ARG A 55 -8.29 33.39 42.87
CA ARG A 55 -6.90 33.34 42.37
C ARG A 55 -6.03 32.35 43.18
N LYS A 56 -4.89 31.96 42.57
CA LYS A 56 -3.59 31.39 43.08
C LYS A 56 -3.34 29.96 42.55
N ALA A 57 -2.16 29.56 42.07
CA ALA A 57 -0.82 30.15 41.99
C ALA A 57 0.00 29.52 40.84
N GLN A 58 1.05 30.24 40.41
CA GLN A 58 1.99 30.00 39.32
C GLN A 58 3.00 28.85 39.56
N THR A 59 3.47 28.18 38.50
CA THR A 59 4.88 27.75 38.27
C THR A 59 5.03 27.23 36.81
N PRO A 60 6.24 27.27 36.18
CA PRO A 60 6.43 27.92 34.88
C PRO A 60 6.68 27.02 33.66
N GLU A 61 6.36 27.61 32.50
CA GLU A 61 6.92 27.51 31.14
C GLU A 61 7.54 26.21 30.61
N ARG A 62 6.95 25.71 29.52
CA ARG A 62 7.62 24.90 28.49
C ARG A 62 7.31 25.52 27.11
N PRO A 63 8.31 25.72 26.23
CA PRO A 63 8.16 26.45 24.97
C PRO A 63 7.28 25.68 23.95
N PRO A 64 6.66 26.38 22.99
CA PRO A 64 5.66 25.80 22.12
C PRO A 64 6.32 24.97 21.01
N ARG A 65 5.87 23.73 20.83
CA ARG A 65 6.12 22.96 19.60
C ARG A 65 5.14 23.43 18.53
N THR A 66 5.43 24.60 17.95
CA THR A 66 4.77 25.14 16.76
C THR A 66 5.45 24.60 15.50
N GLY A 67 4.68 23.91 14.66
CA GLY A 67 5.10 23.53 13.30
C GLY A 67 4.04 22.70 12.60
N ASP A 68 3.75 21.50 13.12
CA ASP A 68 3.02 20.49 12.34
C ASP A 68 1.52 20.37 12.67
N ASP A 69 1.07 20.76 13.86
CA ASP A 69 -0.35 20.60 14.25
C ASP A 69 -1.31 21.49 13.43
N ALA A 70 -0.84 22.65 12.95
CA ALA A 70 -1.63 23.52 12.09
C ALA A 70 -1.80 22.92 10.68
N ALA A 71 -0.77 22.26 10.15
CA ALA A 71 -0.84 21.55 8.87
C ALA A 71 -1.71 20.30 9.00
N LEU A 72 -1.56 19.53 10.09
CA LEU A 72 -2.38 18.35 10.37
C LEU A 72 -3.87 18.72 10.53
N SER A 73 -4.18 19.80 11.26
CA SER A 73 -5.55 20.29 11.42
C SER A 73 -6.16 20.78 10.09
N ARG A 74 -5.38 21.44 9.23
CA ARG A 74 -5.84 21.84 7.88
C ARG A 74 -6.12 20.63 7.00
N LEU A 75 -5.25 19.62 7.03
CA LEU A 75 -5.45 18.38 6.26
C LEU A 75 -6.63 17.57 6.80
N GLN A 76 -6.84 17.49 8.12
CA GLN A 76 -8.03 16.86 8.71
C GLN A 76 -9.31 17.60 8.32
N SER A 77 -9.32 18.93 8.34
CA SER A 77 -10.47 19.73 7.90
C SER A 77 -10.75 19.55 6.41
N GLN A 78 -9.72 19.50 5.55
CA GLN A 78 -9.89 19.21 4.12
C GLN A 78 -10.40 17.79 3.86
N LEU A 79 -9.89 16.80 4.60
CA LEU A 79 -10.36 15.41 4.49
C LEU A 79 -11.84 15.30 4.90
N ALA A 80 -12.24 15.95 6.00
CA ALA A 80 -13.62 15.99 6.45
C ALA A 80 -14.54 16.69 5.42
N GLN A 81 -14.08 17.79 4.82
CA GLN A 81 -14.83 18.51 3.78
C GLN A 81 -14.99 17.67 2.51
N MET A 82 -13.93 16.98 2.05
CA MET A 82 -14.03 16.06 0.91
C MET A 82 -14.93 14.85 1.20
N GLN A 83 -14.89 14.30 2.42
CA GLN A 83 -15.79 13.22 2.82
C GLN A 83 -17.25 13.67 2.83
N GLN A 84 -17.52 14.91 3.25
CA GLN A 84 -18.87 15.49 3.18
C GLN A 84 -19.32 15.70 1.73
N GLN A 85 -18.48 16.29 0.86
CA GLN A 85 -18.79 16.47 -0.56
C GLN A 85 -19.04 15.14 -1.27
N ASN A 86 -18.28 14.08 -0.96
CA ASN A 86 -18.52 12.75 -1.52
C ASN A 86 -19.85 12.14 -1.06
N ARG A 87 -20.26 12.36 0.19
CA ARG A 87 -21.59 11.92 0.66
C ARG A 87 -22.71 12.68 -0.04
N ASP A 88 -22.56 13.98 -0.22
CA ASP A 88 -23.55 14.82 -0.89
C ASP A 88 -23.68 14.44 -2.38
N LEU A 89 -22.55 14.23 -3.08
CA LEU A 89 -22.53 13.75 -4.46
C LEU A 89 -23.16 12.35 -4.61
N ALA A 90 -22.84 11.41 -3.72
CA ALA A 90 -23.44 10.07 -3.75
C ALA A 90 -24.97 10.12 -3.53
N THR A 91 -25.44 11.04 -2.68
CA THR A 91 -26.87 11.23 -2.43
C THR A 91 -27.57 11.87 -3.64
N ALA A 92 -26.94 12.87 -4.27
CA ALA A 92 -27.45 13.49 -5.49
C ALA A 92 -27.50 12.51 -6.67
N GLU A 93 -26.48 11.67 -6.83
CA GLU A 93 -26.45 10.64 -7.87
C GLU A 93 -27.57 9.61 -7.68
N LYS A 94 -27.80 9.13 -6.44
CA LYS A 94 -28.89 8.21 -6.14
C LYS A 94 -30.26 8.83 -6.45
N ALA A 95 -30.44 10.12 -6.18
CA ALA A 95 -31.67 10.84 -6.54
C ALA A 95 -31.85 10.99 -8.06
N ALA A 96 -30.78 11.26 -8.81
CA ALA A 96 -30.82 11.35 -10.26
C ALA A 96 -31.15 10.02 -10.94
N ARG A 97 -30.56 8.91 -10.45
CA ARG A 97 -30.87 7.56 -10.95
C ARG A 97 -32.35 7.19 -10.73
N LYS A 98 -32.90 7.50 -9.56
CA LYS A 98 -34.33 7.28 -9.27
C LYS A 98 -35.26 8.06 -10.21
N ARG A 99 -34.89 9.29 -10.60
CA ARG A 99 -35.66 10.08 -11.59
C ARG A 99 -35.59 9.48 -13.00
N LEU A 100 -34.42 8.98 -13.40
CA LEU A 100 -34.24 8.31 -14.69
C LEU A 100 -35.07 7.02 -14.79
N GLU A 101 -35.08 6.22 -13.73
CA GLU A 101 -35.88 5.00 -13.65
C GLU A 101 -37.39 5.30 -13.72
N GLN A 102 -37.87 6.30 -12.97
CA GLN A 102 -39.27 6.76 -13.07
C GLN A 102 -39.65 7.25 -14.47
N ASN A 103 -38.75 7.96 -15.15
CA ASN A 103 -38.98 8.40 -16.53
C ASN A 103 -39.01 7.21 -17.51
N GLN A 104 -38.14 6.22 -17.32
CA GLN A 104 -38.11 5.02 -18.15
C GLN A 104 -39.40 4.20 -17.98
N ASP A 105 -39.86 4.00 -16.74
CA ASP A 105 -41.14 3.36 -16.44
C ASP A 105 -42.34 4.10 -17.05
N ALA A 106 -42.35 5.43 -16.97
CA ALA A 106 -43.42 6.24 -17.57
C ALA A 106 -43.44 6.11 -19.09
N LEU A 107 -42.27 6.06 -19.72
CA LEU A 107 -42.12 5.91 -21.17
C LEU A 107 -42.51 4.50 -21.63
N GLN A 108 -42.13 3.48 -20.86
CA GLN A 108 -42.51 2.10 -21.11
C GLN A 108 -44.04 1.89 -20.97
N ARG A 109 -44.68 2.52 -19.98
CA ARG A 109 -46.15 2.55 -19.87
C ARG A 109 -46.81 3.24 -21.05
N ARG A 110 -46.24 4.34 -21.56
CA ARG A 110 -46.77 5.03 -22.75
C ARG A 110 -46.65 4.18 -24.01
N LEU A 111 -45.53 3.49 -24.21
CA LEU A 111 -45.32 2.59 -25.34
C LEU A 111 -46.30 1.41 -25.29
N GLN A 112 -46.44 0.76 -24.12
CA GLN A 112 -47.40 -0.32 -23.95
C GLN A 112 -48.84 0.13 -24.18
N ASN A 113 -49.23 1.32 -23.72
CA ASN A 113 -50.58 1.84 -23.94
C ASN A 113 -50.84 2.23 -25.41
N ASN A 114 -49.83 2.71 -26.14
CA ASN A 114 -49.95 3.02 -27.57
C ASN A 114 -49.98 1.76 -28.44
N GLU A 115 -49.24 0.70 -28.09
CA GLU A 115 -49.31 -0.57 -28.83
C GLU A 115 -50.59 -1.37 -28.53
N SER A 116 -51.21 -1.15 -27.37
CA SER A 116 -52.43 -1.86 -26.97
C SER A 116 -53.73 -1.15 -27.41
N SER A 117 -53.66 0.10 -27.85
CA SER A 117 -54.82 0.86 -28.33
C SER A 117 -54.85 0.87 -29.86
N GLY A 118 -55.38 -0.21 -30.45
CA GLY A 118 -55.66 -0.35 -31.89
C GLY A 118 -56.72 0.61 -32.46
N VAL A 119 -56.89 1.78 -31.85
CA VAL A 119 -57.88 2.81 -32.21
C VAL A 119 -57.54 3.41 -33.58
N GLN A 120 -56.26 3.57 -33.93
CA GLN A 120 -55.90 4.09 -35.26
C GLN A 120 -56.15 3.10 -36.41
N SER A 121 -56.24 1.78 -36.16
CA SER A 121 -56.51 0.81 -37.22
C SER A 121 -57.99 0.67 -37.56
N ARG A 122 -58.90 0.99 -36.62
CA ARG A 122 -60.36 0.90 -36.86
C ARG A 122 -60.88 2.05 -37.72
N ASP A 123 -60.38 3.26 -37.52
CA ASP A 123 -60.80 4.42 -38.31
C ASP A 123 -60.43 4.27 -39.80
N PHE A 124 -59.30 3.64 -40.10
CA PHE A 124 -58.90 3.35 -41.49
C PHE A 124 -59.81 2.32 -42.18
N ASP A 125 -60.27 1.29 -41.47
CA ASP A 125 -61.15 0.26 -42.05
C ASP A 125 -62.58 0.78 -42.28
N ASP A 126 -63.10 1.65 -41.40
CA ASP A 126 -64.41 2.26 -41.57
C ASP A 126 -64.44 3.24 -42.75
N ILE A 127 -63.39 4.05 -42.93
CA ILE A 127 -63.24 4.92 -44.12
C ILE A 127 -63.19 4.07 -45.40
N ARG A 128 -62.51 2.91 -45.37
CA ARG A 128 -62.42 2.01 -46.52
C ARG A 128 -63.76 1.38 -46.89
N ARG A 129 -64.59 1.01 -45.90
CA ARG A 129 -65.95 0.50 -46.13
C ARG A 129 -66.86 1.56 -46.73
N GLN A 130 -66.77 2.80 -46.27
CA GLN A 130 -67.59 3.90 -46.81
C GLN A 130 -67.26 4.18 -48.27
N MET A 131 -65.98 4.14 -48.65
CA MET A 131 -65.54 4.39 -50.03
C MET A 131 -66.09 3.35 -51.02
N ASN A 132 -66.07 2.05 -50.67
CA ASN A 132 -66.64 0.99 -51.50
C ASN A 132 -68.16 1.12 -51.70
N GLY A 133 -68.88 1.72 -50.74
CA GLY A 133 -70.31 1.97 -50.86
C GLY A 133 -70.68 3.08 -51.85
N VAL A 134 -69.79 4.05 -52.04
CA VAL A 134 -69.97 5.14 -53.00
C VAL A 134 -69.77 4.64 -54.44
N ASP A 135 -68.77 3.80 -54.69
CA ASP A 135 -68.51 3.22 -56.02
C ASP A 135 -69.69 2.39 -56.55
N ALA A 136 -70.32 1.59 -55.69
CA ALA A 136 -71.50 0.80 -56.08
C ALA A 136 -72.69 1.66 -56.52
N LYS A 137 -72.91 2.82 -55.86
CA LYS A 137 -73.99 3.75 -56.23
C LYS A 137 -73.73 4.45 -57.56
N LEU A 138 -72.48 4.80 -57.85
CA LEU A 138 -72.09 5.39 -59.14
C LEU A 138 -72.32 4.43 -60.31
N MET A 139 -72.09 3.13 -60.12
CA MET A 139 -72.28 2.12 -61.16
C MET A 139 -73.75 1.93 -61.55
N ILE A 140 -74.68 1.97 -60.58
CA ILE A 140 -76.13 1.85 -60.84
C ILE A 140 -76.64 3.06 -61.63
N MET A 141 -76.24 4.26 -61.23
CA MET A 141 -76.65 5.51 -61.91
C MET A 141 -76.24 5.52 -63.38
N ASN A 142 -75.07 4.96 -63.71
CA ASN A 142 -74.58 4.90 -65.08
C ASN A 142 -75.41 3.95 -65.99
N ASN A 143 -75.98 2.89 -65.42
CA ASN A 143 -76.86 1.97 -66.15
C ASN A 143 -78.23 2.60 -66.45
N ASP A 144 -78.80 3.34 -65.49
CA ASP A 144 -80.09 4.00 -65.66
C ASP A 144 -80.04 5.07 -66.77
N ILE A 145 -78.96 5.85 -66.82
CA ILE A 145 -78.73 6.86 -67.89
C ILE A 145 -78.68 6.19 -69.27
N SER A 146 -78.07 5.01 -69.37
CA SER A 146 -77.99 4.26 -70.63
C SER A 146 -79.36 3.72 -71.08
N GLY A 147 -80.20 3.30 -70.14
CA GLY A 147 -81.57 2.84 -70.42
C GLY A 147 -82.47 3.96 -70.97
N LEU A 148 -82.41 5.15 -70.37
CA LEU A 148 -83.19 6.31 -70.80
C LEU A 148 -82.84 6.75 -72.23
N ARG A 149 -81.56 6.68 -72.60
CA ARG A 149 -81.10 7.07 -73.94
C ARG A 149 -81.71 6.19 -75.03
N ASN A 150 -81.74 4.87 -74.83
CA ASN A 150 -82.32 3.92 -75.79
C ASN A 150 -83.85 4.09 -75.98
N SER A 151 -84.57 4.54 -74.95
CA SER A 151 -86.02 4.77 -75.03
C SER A 151 -86.37 6.00 -75.87
N MET A 152 -85.57 7.06 -75.78
CA MET A 152 -85.78 8.27 -76.59
C MET A 152 -85.60 8.02 -78.08
N ASP A 153 -84.58 7.25 -78.48
CA ASP A 153 -84.30 6.99 -79.90
C ASP A 153 -85.46 6.27 -80.61
N ARG A 154 -86.19 5.38 -79.91
CA ARG A 154 -87.37 4.70 -80.48
C ARG A 154 -88.54 5.64 -80.71
N GLN A 155 -88.85 6.51 -79.73
CA GLN A 155 -89.97 7.44 -79.84
C GLN A 155 -89.77 8.46 -80.97
N VAL A 156 -88.53 8.89 -81.20
CA VAL A 156 -88.19 9.79 -82.32
C VAL A 156 -88.43 9.11 -83.68
N THR A 157 -88.27 7.78 -83.76
CA THR A 157 -88.44 7.02 -85.02
C THR A 157 -89.91 6.84 -85.41
N ASP A 158 -90.79 6.54 -84.45
CA ASP A 158 -92.23 6.30 -84.73
C ASP A 158 -92.96 7.57 -85.21
N LEU A 159 -92.54 8.75 -84.72
CA LEU A 159 -93.09 10.04 -85.14
C LEU A 159 -92.79 10.37 -86.62
N MET A 160 -91.75 9.80 -87.22
CA MET A 160 -91.46 9.99 -88.65
C MET A 160 -92.36 9.14 -89.56
N HIS A 161 -92.88 8.00 -89.11
CA HIS A 161 -93.68 7.09 -89.94
C HIS A 161 -95.14 7.53 -90.12
N ILE A 162 -95.78 8.02 -89.06
CA ILE A 162 -97.20 8.45 -89.07
C ILE A 162 -97.42 9.66 -90.00
N ASN A 163 -96.40 10.51 -90.17
CA ASN A 163 -96.51 11.70 -91.00
C ASN A 163 -96.61 11.40 -92.52
N ASN A 164 -96.32 10.16 -92.97
CA ASN A 164 -96.30 9.80 -94.40
C ASN A 164 -97.61 9.20 -94.94
N GLU A 165 -98.48 8.62 -94.10
CA GLU A 165 -99.65 7.85 -94.58
C GLU A 165 -100.93 8.68 -94.82
N MET A 166 -101.05 9.90 -94.27
CA MET A 166 -102.27 10.71 -94.40
C MET A 166 -102.49 11.39 -95.78
N LYS A 167 -101.69 11.10 -96.81
CA LYS A 167 -101.65 11.89 -98.06
C LYS A 167 -102.42 11.35 -99.29
N SER A 168 -103.26 10.30 -99.26
CA SER A 168 -103.95 9.86 -100.52
C SER A 168 -105.22 8.95 -100.44
N ARG A 169 -106.44 9.44 -100.87
CA ARG A 169 -107.56 8.74 -101.65
C ARG A 169 -108.97 9.46 -101.75
N PRO A 170 -109.73 9.42 -102.90
CA PRO A 170 -111.20 9.78 -103.07
C PRO A 170 -112.15 8.92 -104.03
N VAL A 171 -113.45 9.32 -104.25
CA VAL A 171 -114.77 8.57 -104.61
C VAL A 171 -115.63 9.11 -105.85
N VAL A 172 -116.83 8.53 -106.26
CA VAL A 172 -117.69 8.61 -107.53
C VAL A 172 -119.23 9.02 -107.35
N ASP A 173 -120.05 9.36 -108.42
CA ASP A 173 -121.52 9.82 -108.42
C ASP A 173 -122.47 9.46 -109.69
N PRO A 174 -123.85 9.60 -109.68
CA PRO A 174 -124.92 8.99 -110.56
C PRO A 174 -125.94 9.91 -111.34
N SER A 175 -126.68 9.42 -112.37
CA SER A 175 -127.81 10.17 -113.03
C SER A 175 -128.86 9.46 -113.97
N LYS A 176 -129.05 8.12 -114.02
CA LYS A 176 -129.90 7.45 -115.07
C LYS A 176 -131.28 6.92 -114.64
N ILE A 177 -132.25 7.77 -114.30
CA ILE A 177 -133.60 7.35 -113.83
C ILE A 177 -134.73 8.19 -114.50
N SER A 178 -135.36 7.75 -115.61
CA SER A 178 -136.65 8.35 -116.08
C SER A 178 -137.42 7.50 -117.13
N ASN A 179 -136.76 6.84 -118.09
CA ASN A 179 -137.41 5.82 -118.96
C ASN A 179 -137.82 4.54 -118.21
N ALA A 180 -137.58 4.54 -116.91
CA ALA A 180 -137.88 3.45 -116.04
C ALA A 180 -139.39 3.34 -115.80
N THR A 181 -140.26 4.34 -116.02
CA THR A 181 -141.61 4.41 -115.39
C THR A 181 -142.64 3.32 -115.75
N SER A 182 -142.65 2.78 -116.98
CA SER A 182 -143.52 1.62 -117.34
C SER A 182 -142.83 0.28 -117.11
N GLN A 183 -141.49 0.24 -117.19
CA GLN A 183 -140.69 -0.84 -116.61
C GLN A 183 -140.74 -0.82 -115.08
N LEU A 184 -141.08 0.31 -114.46
CA LEU A 184 -141.11 0.56 -113.03
C LEU A 184 -142.39 0.02 -112.46
N ASP A 185 -143.46 -0.20 -113.22
CA ASP A 185 -144.66 -0.86 -112.70
C ASP A 185 -144.51 -2.38 -112.63
N SER A 186 -143.91 -3.01 -113.65
CA SER A 186 -143.52 -4.43 -113.56
C SER A 186 -142.37 -4.61 -112.57
N LYS A 187 -141.38 -3.70 -112.58
CA LYS A 187 -140.36 -3.62 -111.54
C LYS A 187 -140.94 -3.18 -110.20
N LEU A 188 -142.09 -2.52 -110.07
CA LEU A 188 -142.69 -2.16 -108.78
C LEU A 188 -143.37 -3.38 -108.20
N ARG A 189 -143.97 -4.24 -109.03
CA ARG A 189 -144.50 -5.53 -108.58
C ARG A 189 -143.38 -6.50 -108.21
N ASP A 190 -142.32 -6.57 -109.01
CA ASP A 190 -141.11 -7.34 -108.66
C ASP A 190 -140.35 -6.72 -107.50
N MET A 191 -140.25 -5.39 -107.39
CA MET A 191 -139.67 -4.71 -106.24
C MET A 191 -140.56 -4.87 -105.02
N HIS A 192 -141.88 -4.95 -105.14
CA HIS A 192 -142.75 -5.20 -104.00
C HIS A 192 -142.54 -6.62 -103.48
N ASN A 193 -142.41 -7.61 -104.38
CA ASN A 193 -142.03 -8.97 -104.02
C ASN A 193 -140.60 -9.03 -103.44
N GLN A 194 -139.62 -8.36 -104.05
CA GLN A 194 -138.26 -8.25 -103.54
C GLN A 194 -138.18 -7.46 -102.23
N VAL A 195 -139.05 -6.48 -102.01
CA VAL A 195 -139.16 -5.72 -100.74
C VAL A 195 -139.81 -6.59 -99.68
N MET A 196 -140.81 -7.41 -100.00
CA MET A 196 -141.34 -8.42 -99.08
C MET A 196 -140.27 -9.45 -98.71
N ASP A 197 -139.52 -9.96 -99.69
CA ASP A 197 -138.41 -10.89 -99.46
C ASP A 197 -137.24 -10.21 -98.72
N LEU A 198 -136.91 -8.96 -99.03
CA LEU A 198 -135.92 -8.18 -98.30
C LEU A 198 -136.40 -7.89 -96.88
N THR A 199 -137.68 -7.61 -96.66
CA THR A 199 -138.22 -7.39 -95.30
C THR A 199 -138.17 -8.69 -94.50
N LYS A 200 -138.44 -9.82 -95.14
CA LYS A 200 -138.32 -11.16 -94.55
C LYS A 200 -136.86 -11.54 -94.28
N ASN A 201 -135.94 -11.21 -95.19
CA ASN A 201 -134.50 -11.41 -95.03
C ASN A 201 -133.89 -10.48 -93.98
N LEU A 202 -134.33 -9.22 -93.93
CA LEU A 202 -133.89 -8.25 -92.92
C LEU A 202 -134.39 -8.68 -91.55
N SER A 203 -135.64 -9.16 -91.45
CA SER A 203 -136.18 -9.72 -90.20
C SER A 203 -135.43 -10.99 -89.77
N LYS A 204 -135.02 -11.83 -90.72
CA LYS A 204 -134.19 -13.01 -90.45
C LYS A 204 -132.79 -12.62 -90.00
N GLU A 205 -132.13 -11.69 -90.70
CA GLU A 205 -130.80 -11.19 -90.38
C GLU A 205 -130.79 -10.42 -89.05
N GLN A 206 -131.87 -9.71 -88.71
CA GLN A 206 -132.01 -9.04 -87.43
C GLN A 206 -132.12 -10.06 -86.29
N ARG A 207 -132.82 -11.19 -86.48
CA ARG A 207 -132.80 -12.31 -85.54
C ARG A 207 -131.46 -13.04 -85.47
N ASP A 208 -130.80 -13.23 -86.61
CA ASP A 208 -129.49 -13.88 -86.65
C ASP A 208 -128.44 -12.98 -85.96
N ARG A 209 -128.49 -11.66 -86.15
CA ARG A 209 -127.67 -10.70 -85.39
C ARG A 209 -128.01 -10.64 -83.91
N GLU A 210 -129.27 -10.75 -83.52
CA GLU A 210 -129.63 -10.90 -82.10
C GLU A 210 -129.08 -12.20 -81.51
N LYS A 211 -129.13 -13.31 -82.26
CA LYS A 211 -128.51 -14.58 -81.86
C LYS A 211 -127.00 -14.47 -81.77
N ASP A 212 -126.33 -13.87 -82.74
CA ASP A 212 -124.87 -13.68 -82.74
C ASP A 212 -124.44 -12.71 -81.66
N SER A 213 -125.19 -11.62 -81.42
CA SER A 213 -124.95 -10.69 -80.32
C SER A 213 -125.12 -11.37 -78.97
N LYS A 214 -126.10 -12.26 -78.82
CA LYS A 214 -126.29 -13.05 -77.61
C LYS A 214 -125.17 -14.07 -77.43
N THR A 215 -124.72 -14.72 -78.50
CA THR A 215 -123.60 -15.69 -78.48
C THR A 215 -122.27 -15.00 -78.19
N ALA A 216 -122.05 -13.81 -78.74
CA ALA A 216 -120.90 -12.96 -78.44
C ALA A 216 -120.95 -12.44 -76.99
N GLY A 217 -122.13 -12.06 -76.51
CA GLY A 217 -122.36 -11.69 -75.12
C GLY A 217 -122.02 -12.82 -74.15
N ASP A 218 -122.49 -14.04 -74.44
CA ASP A 218 -122.16 -15.23 -73.66
C ASP A 218 -120.65 -15.57 -73.73
N GLY A 219 -120.02 -15.36 -74.89
CA GLY A 219 -118.56 -15.51 -75.07
C GLY A 219 -117.75 -14.51 -74.26
N ILE A 220 -118.15 -13.24 -74.26
CA ILE A 220 -117.54 -12.18 -73.46
C ILE A 220 -117.73 -12.47 -71.97
N GLN A 221 -118.91 -12.93 -71.55
CA GLN A 221 -119.17 -13.26 -70.15
C GLN A 221 -118.28 -14.42 -69.68
N ARG A 222 -118.10 -15.48 -70.49
CA ARG A 222 -117.16 -16.57 -70.18
C ARG A 222 -115.71 -16.10 -70.10
N LEU A 223 -115.28 -15.21 -70.99
CA LEU A 223 -113.94 -14.63 -70.94
C LEU A 223 -113.75 -13.78 -69.68
N GLN A 224 -114.75 -12.97 -69.29
CA GLN A 224 -114.72 -12.20 -68.04
C GLN A 224 -114.65 -13.13 -66.81
N ASP A 225 -115.39 -14.24 -66.80
CA ASP A 225 -115.34 -15.20 -65.70
C ASP A 225 -114.02 -15.98 -65.67
N MET A 226 -113.44 -16.33 -66.82
CA MET A 226 -112.09 -16.88 -66.91
C MET A 226 -111.03 -15.92 -66.40
N ILE A 227 -111.11 -14.63 -66.76
CA ILE A 227 -110.19 -13.60 -66.26
C ILE A 227 -110.33 -13.47 -64.75
N ARG A 228 -111.55 -13.42 -64.21
CA ARG A 228 -111.77 -13.42 -62.75
C ARG A 228 -111.19 -14.65 -62.06
N GLN A 229 -111.37 -15.84 -62.63
CA GLN A 229 -110.75 -17.07 -62.08
C GLN A 229 -109.22 -17.02 -62.15
N GLN A 230 -108.66 -16.48 -63.23
CA GLN A 230 -107.20 -16.37 -63.39
C GLN A 230 -106.61 -15.32 -62.44
N ASP A 231 -107.34 -14.23 -62.18
CA ASP A 231 -106.97 -13.22 -61.19
C ASP A 231 -107.05 -13.76 -59.77
N LEU A 232 -108.10 -14.52 -59.43
CA LEU A 232 -108.17 -15.23 -58.14
C LEU A 232 -107.01 -16.23 -57.98
N ALA A 233 -106.70 -17.01 -59.01
CA ALA A 233 -105.57 -17.93 -58.97
C ALA A 233 -104.22 -17.21 -58.82
N ARG A 234 -104.03 -16.06 -59.48
CA ARG A 234 -102.84 -15.21 -59.31
C ARG A 234 -102.78 -14.62 -57.90
N GLN A 235 -103.90 -14.17 -57.36
CA GLN A 235 -103.99 -13.65 -56.00
C GLN A 235 -103.60 -14.73 -54.98
N ASP A 236 -104.09 -15.96 -55.16
CA ASP A 236 -103.73 -17.10 -54.32
C ASP A 236 -102.25 -17.48 -54.45
N ILE A 237 -101.68 -17.47 -55.65
CA ILE A 237 -100.24 -17.70 -55.85
C ILE A 237 -99.42 -16.60 -55.18
N MET A 238 -99.81 -15.33 -55.30
CA MET A 238 -99.12 -14.21 -54.63
C MET A 238 -99.24 -14.30 -53.11
N ASN A 239 -100.41 -14.65 -52.59
CA ASN A 239 -100.62 -14.86 -51.15
C ASN A 239 -99.76 -16.03 -50.64
N ASN A 240 -99.66 -17.12 -51.39
CA ASN A 240 -98.81 -18.27 -51.04
C ASN A 240 -97.31 -17.94 -51.14
N LEU A 241 -96.88 -17.15 -52.14
CA LEU A 241 -95.50 -16.67 -52.25
C LEU A 241 -95.15 -15.70 -51.12
N SER A 242 -96.06 -14.80 -50.74
CA SER A 242 -95.87 -13.89 -49.60
C SER A 242 -95.74 -14.69 -48.30
N LYS A 243 -96.66 -15.62 -48.03
CA LYS A 243 -96.59 -16.49 -46.85
C LYS A 243 -95.31 -17.32 -46.84
N LYS A 244 -94.90 -17.88 -47.98
CA LYS A 244 -93.64 -18.62 -48.10
C LYS A 244 -92.42 -17.71 -47.85
N GLY A 245 -92.43 -16.50 -48.39
CA GLY A 245 -91.40 -15.50 -48.16
C GLY A 245 -91.27 -15.09 -46.69
N ASP A 246 -92.40 -14.93 -46.00
CA ASP A 246 -92.42 -14.63 -44.56
C ASP A 246 -91.88 -15.79 -43.73
N VAL A 247 -92.27 -17.04 -44.06
CA VAL A 247 -91.75 -18.25 -43.39
C VAL A 247 -90.23 -18.42 -43.63
N ASP A 248 -89.75 -18.19 -44.85
CA ASP A 248 -88.33 -18.30 -45.15
C ASP A 248 -87.52 -17.17 -44.47
N LYS A 249 -88.10 -15.96 -44.38
CA LYS A 249 -87.53 -14.84 -43.60
C LYS A 249 -87.47 -15.14 -42.11
N GLU A 250 -88.51 -15.75 -41.53
CA GLU A 250 -88.50 -16.19 -40.14
C GLU A 250 -87.44 -17.27 -39.90
N LYS A 251 -87.31 -18.26 -40.79
CA LYS A 251 -86.26 -19.28 -40.71
C LYS A 251 -84.86 -18.69 -40.79
N LEU A 252 -84.62 -17.76 -41.71
CA LEU A 252 -83.33 -17.06 -41.82
C LEU A 252 -83.05 -16.19 -40.59
N ASN A 253 -84.05 -15.52 -40.04
CA ASN A 253 -83.90 -14.75 -38.81
C ASN A 253 -83.59 -15.65 -37.60
N GLU A 254 -84.24 -16.81 -37.50
CA GLU A 254 -83.98 -17.81 -36.47
C GLU A 254 -82.59 -18.43 -36.63
N GLU A 255 -82.16 -18.77 -37.85
CA GLU A 255 -80.81 -19.25 -38.12
C GLU A 255 -79.76 -18.17 -37.81
N THR A 256 -80.03 -16.91 -38.16
CA THR A 256 -79.16 -15.77 -37.81
C THR A 256 -79.07 -15.60 -36.30
N ARG A 257 -80.18 -15.73 -35.56
CA ARG A 257 -80.18 -15.72 -34.10
C ARG A 257 -79.35 -16.87 -33.53
N ARG A 258 -79.58 -18.10 -34.00
CA ARG A 258 -78.81 -19.28 -33.57
C ARG A 258 -77.32 -19.16 -33.86
N LEU A 259 -76.95 -18.63 -35.03
CA LEU A 259 -75.55 -18.38 -35.38
C LEU A 259 -74.94 -17.29 -34.50
N ASN A 260 -75.67 -16.20 -34.22
CA ASN A 260 -75.21 -15.17 -33.28
C ASN A 260 -75.06 -15.71 -31.86
N ASP A 261 -75.99 -16.54 -31.38
CA ASP A 261 -75.88 -17.18 -30.06
C ASP A 261 -74.67 -18.12 -30.01
N LYS A 262 -74.42 -18.89 -31.08
CA LYS A 262 -73.24 -19.75 -31.19
C LYS A 262 -71.94 -18.95 -31.24
N ILE A 263 -71.91 -17.84 -31.99
CA ILE A 263 -70.76 -16.92 -32.02
C ILE A 263 -70.52 -16.35 -30.62
N ASN A 264 -71.55 -15.84 -29.97
CA ASN A 264 -71.44 -15.29 -28.62
C ASN A 264 -70.96 -16.33 -27.60
N LEU A 265 -71.46 -17.56 -27.69
CA LEU A 265 -71.00 -18.67 -26.84
C LEU A 265 -69.52 -18.96 -27.07
N ILE A 266 -69.09 -19.12 -28.32
CA ILE A 266 -67.69 -19.37 -28.68
C ILE A 266 -66.79 -18.21 -28.24
N THR A 267 -67.21 -16.96 -28.47
CA THR A 267 -66.48 -15.77 -28.02
C THR A 267 -66.36 -15.73 -26.50
N SER A 268 -67.42 -16.09 -25.77
CA SER A 268 -67.38 -16.18 -24.30
C SER A 268 -66.41 -17.27 -23.83
N GLU A 269 -66.40 -18.43 -24.49
CA GLU A 269 -65.54 -19.55 -24.13
C GLU A 269 -64.06 -19.26 -24.45
N VAL A 270 -63.78 -18.64 -25.60
CA VAL A 270 -62.43 -18.19 -25.97
C VAL A 270 -61.94 -17.12 -25.01
N THR A 271 -62.78 -16.14 -24.66
CA THR A 271 -62.43 -15.09 -23.69
C THR A 271 -62.16 -15.70 -22.31
N LYS A 272 -63.00 -16.66 -21.87
CA LYS A 272 -62.80 -17.38 -20.61
C LYS A 272 -61.49 -18.17 -20.61
N LYS A 273 -61.23 -18.99 -21.63
CA LYS A 273 -59.97 -19.76 -21.78
C LYS A 273 -58.75 -18.86 -21.85
N MET A 274 -58.83 -17.73 -22.56
CA MET A 274 -57.75 -16.75 -22.63
C MET A 274 -57.47 -16.14 -21.25
N THR A 275 -58.52 -15.78 -20.50
CA THR A 275 -58.39 -15.23 -19.15
C THR A 275 -57.84 -16.26 -18.16
N GLU A 276 -58.29 -17.52 -18.23
CA GLU A 276 -57.77 -18.63 -17.43
C GLU A 276 -56.29 -18.92 -17.74
N ASN A 277 -55.90 -18.92 -19.02
CA ASN A 277 -54.51 -19.11 -19.42
C ASN A 277 -53.61 -17.94 -18.98
N GLN A 278 -54.10 -16.70 -19.09
CA GLN A 278 -53.39 -15.53 -18.56
C GLN A 278 -53.24 -15.61 -17.04
N GLN A 279 -54.27 -16.04 -16.32
CA GLN A 279 -54.21 -16.20 -14.87
C GLN A 279 -53.22 -17.30 -14.48
N LYS A 280 -53.26 -18.47 -15.13
CA LYS A 280 -52.29 -19.55 -14.91
C LYS A 280 -50.84 -19.11 -15.20
N ALA A 281 -50.62 -18.35 -16.27
CA ALA A 281 -49.31 -17.81 -16.60
C ALA A 281 -48.82 -16.80 -15.55
N LYS A 282 -49.71 -15.93 -15.04
CA LYS A 282 -49.39 -15.02 -13.93
C LYS A 282 -49.07 -15.78 -12.65
N ASP A 283 -49.83 -16.82 -12.32
CA ASP A 283 -49.62 -17.63 -11.12
C ASP A 283 -48.30 -18.42 -11.19
N ASP A 284 -47.96 -19.01 -12.33
CA ASP A 284 -46.65 -19.66 -12.55
C ASP A 284 -45.50 -18.65 -12.43
N PHE A 285 -45.65 -17.47 -13.02
CA PHE A 285 -44.65 -16.41 -12.92
C PHE A 285 -44.46 -15.92 -11.48
N ASN A 286 -45.55 -15.69 -10.74
CA ASN A 286 -45.51 -15.29 -9.33
C ASN A 286 -44.90 -16.38 -8.43
N SER A 287 -45.19 -17.65 -8.72
CA SER A 287 -44.57 -18.79 -8.02
C SER A 287 -43.05 -18.82 -8.24
N ARG A 288 -42.60 -18.65 -9.49
CA ARG A 288 -41.16 -18.58 -9.83
C ARG A 288 -40.47 -17.39 -9.17
N ILE A 289 -41.11 -16.21 -9.13
CA ILE A 289 -40.58 -15.05 -8.41
C ILE A 289 -40.42 -15.36 -6.92
N SER A 290 -41.42 -15.97 -6.29
CA SER A 290 -41.37 -16.32 -4.86
C SER A 290 -40.23 -17.30 -4.54
N VAL A 291 -40.00 -18.29 -5.40
CA VAL A 291 -38.86 -19.21 -5.28
C VAL A 291 -37.52 -18.49 -5.44
N LEU A 292 -37.39 -17.62 -6.45
CA LEU A 292 -36.16 -16.84 -6.68
C LEU A 292 -35.87 -15.88 -5.51
N GLU A 293 -36.88 -15.20 -4.97
CA GLU A 293 -36.72 -14.35 -3.79
C GLU A 293 -36.25 -15.14 -2.57
N SER A 294 -36.82 -16.33 -2.34
CA SER A 294 -36.39 -17.22 -1.25
C SER A 294 -34.94 -17.66 -1.41
N MET A 295 -34.53 -18.02 -2.64
CA MET A 295 -33.14 -18.38 -2.94
C MET A 295 -32.17 -17.21 -2.73
N ILE A 296 -32.53 -16.00 -3.16
CA ILE A 296 -31.72 -14.79 -2.98
C ILE A 296 -31.58 -14.43 -1.49
N ARG A 297 -32.66 -14.56 -0.70
CA ARG A 297 -32.61 -14.36 0.75
C ARG A 297 -31.69 -15.37 1.43
N ALA A 298 -31.84 -16.67 1.14
CA ALA A 298 -30.99 -17.71 1.68
C ALA A 298 -29.51 -17.54 1.28
N GLN A 299 -29.23 -17.13 0.05
CA GLN A 299 -27.86 -16.84 -0.40
C GLN A 299 -27.28 -15.62 0.33
N SER A 300 -28.09 -14.57 0.53
CA SER A 300 -27.66 -13.38 1.26
C SER A 300 -27.33 -13.69 2.72
N GLU A 301 -28.15 -14.52 3.39
CA GLU A 301 -27.90 -15.00 4.75
C GLU A 301 -26.59 -15.81 4.85
N ARG A 302 -26.35 -16.72 3.89
CA ARG A 302 -25.07 -17.46 3.82
C ARG A 302 -23.86 -16.55 3.65
N ILE A 303 -23.98 -15.50 2.83
CA ILE A 303 -22.88 -14.55 2.64
C ILE A 303 -22.62 -13.76 3.94
N VAL A 304 -23.66 -13.30 4.62
CA VAL A 304 -23.52 -12.58 5.91
C VAL A 304 -22.93 -13.49 6.98
N ALA A 305 -23.35 -14.75 7.06
CA ALA A 305 -22.77 -15.72 8.00
C ALA A 305 -21.27 -15.94 7.75
N ASN A 306 -20.87 -16.10 6.49
CA ASN A 306 -19.47 -16.25 6.11
C ASN A 306 -18.64 -14.98 6.36
N GLU A 307 -19.20 -13.79 6.09
CA GLU A 307 -18.54 -12.51 6.41
C GLU A 307 -18.32 -12.35 7.92
N ASN A 308 -19.29 -12.76 8.75
CA ASN A 308 -19.17 -12.75 10.21
C ASN A 308 -18.13 -13.76 10.73
N GLU A 309 -18.10 -14.99 10.18
CA GLU A 309 -17.09 -16.00 10.53
C GLU A 309 -15.68 -15.54 10.19
N MET A 310 -15.48 -14.98 8.99
CA MET A 310 -14.21 -14.40 8.57
C MET A 310 -13.78 -13.23 9.47
N ARG A 311 -14.73 -12.36 9.84
CA ARG A 311 -14.47 -11.24 10.76
C ARG A 311 -14.03 -11.74 12.14
N HIS A 312 -14.73 -12.71 12.73
CA HIS A 312 -14.33 -13.29 14.02
C HIS A 312 -12.98 -14.00 13.94
N SER A 313 -12.69 -14.71 12.84
CA SER A 313 -11.37 -15.32 12.61
C SER A 313 -10.25 -14.28 12.56
N PHE A 314 -10.46 -13.14 11.89
CA PHE A 314 -9.47 -12.06 11.84
C PHE A 314 -9.33 -11.32 13.17
N GLU A 315 -10.43 -11.05 13.88
CA GLU A 315 -10.39 -10.45 15.22
C GLU A 315 -9.63 -11.35 16.22
N ALA A 316 -9.84 -12.67 16.16
CA ALA A 316 -9.10 -13.63 16.99
C ALA A 316 -7.59 -13.65 16.67
N LYS A 317 -7.22 -13.67 15.38
CA LYS A 317 -5.80 -13.58 14.95
C LYS A 317 -5.15 -12.25 15.35
N LEU A 318 -5.87 -11.14 15.26
CA LEU A 318 -5.36 -9.84 15.69
C LEU A 318 -5.16 -9.79 17.20
N ALA A 319 -6.08 -10.36 17.99
CA ALA A 319 -5.93 -10.46 19.43
C ALA A 319 -4.72 -11.34 19.83
N GLU A 320 -4.52 -12.47 19.15
CA GLU A 320 -3.36 -13.34 19.36
C GLU A 320 -2.04 -12.62 19.05
N LEU A 321 -1.94 -11.96 17.88
CA LEU A 321 -0.75 -11.18 17.50
C LEU A 321 -0.49 -10.02 18.46
N SER A 322 -1.55 -9.34 18.93
CA SER A 322 -1.43 -8.29 19.95
C SER A 322 -0.88 -8.83 21.27
N GLY A 323 -1.33 -10.01 21.70
CA GLY A 323 -0.81 -10.67 22.90
C GLY A 323 0.66 -11.09 22.76
N GLN A 324 1.05 -11.63 21.60
CA GLN A 324 2.45 -11.96 21.30
C GLN A 324 3.36 -10.72 21.30
N LEU A 325 2.88 -9.61 20.73
CA LEU A 325 3.62 -8.34 20.72
C LEU A 325 3.82 -7.79 22.14
N GLU A 326 2.81 -7.87 23.00
CA GLU A 326 2.92 -7.43 24.40
C GLU A 326 3.94 -8.28 25.18
N LEU A 327 3.94 -9.60 24.98
CA LEU A 327 4.93 -10.51 25.58
C LEU A 327 6.34 -10.19 25.10
N ALA A 328 6.53 -9.96 23.79
CA ALA A 328 7.83 -9.57 23.23
C ALA A 328 8.32 -8.23 23.81
N MET A 329 7.44 -7.22 23.95
CA MET A 329 7.80 -5.94 24.57
C MET A 329 8.20 -6.08 26.04
N LYS A 330 7.49 -6.92 26.81
CA LYS A 330 7.87 -7.23 28.20
C LYS A 330 9.25 -7.91 28.27
N GLN A 331 9.54 -8.85 27.37
CA GLN A 331 10.84 -9.51 27.28
C GLN A 331 11.97 -8.53 26.94
N ILE A 332 11.79 -7.65 25.94
CA ILE A 332 12.76 -6.62 25.57
C ILE A 332 13.04 -5.68 26.75
N THR A 333 12.01 -5.28 27.49
CA THR A 333 12.16 -4.39 28.65
C THR A 333 12.94 -5.06 29.78
N SER A 334 12.67 -6.34 30.05
CA SER A 334 13.42 -7.16 31.03
C SER A 334 14.89 -7.33 30.63
N GLU A 335 15.18 -7.64 29.37
CA GLU A 335 16.55 -7.77 28.88
C GLU A 335 17.31 -6.44 28.92
N LYS A 336 16.67 -5.32 28.57
CA LYS A 336 17.27 -3.98 28.73
C LYS A 336 17.63 -3.68 30.19
N ALA A 337 16.78 -4.07 31.15
CA ALA A 337 17.08 -3.89 32.57
C ALA A 337 18.28 -4.74 33.01
N LYS A 338 18.35 -6.01 32.62
CA LYS A 338 19.51 -6.90 32.89
C LYS A 338 20.80 -6.38 32.26
N GLN A 339 20.75 -5.91 31.02
CA GLN A 339 21.91 -5.34 30.34
C GLN A 339 22.40 -4.08 31.07
N LYS A 340 21.49 -3.19 31.48
CA LYS A 340 21.85 -2.00 32.28
C LYS A 340 22.56 -2.38 33.59
N GLU A 341 22.07 -3.40 34.29
CA GLU A 341 22.71 -3.91 35.52
C GLU A 341 24.11 -4.47 35.24
N ARG A 342 24.29 -5.23 34.14
CA ARG A 342 25.60 -5.75 33.72
C ARG A 342 26.58 -4.63 33.37
N PHE A 343 26.15 -3.62 32.62
CA PHE A 343 26.97 -2.45 32.31
C PHE A 343 27.37 -1.68 33.57
N GLN A 344 26.46 -1.54 34.53
CA GLN A 344 26.78 -0.90 35.81
C GLN A 344 27.86 -1.68 36.58
N LYS A 345 27.75 -3.01 36.65
CA LYS A 345 28.77 -3.88 37.28
C LYS A 345 30.13 -3.80 36.58
N VAL A 346 30.16 -3.72 35.24
CA VAL A 346 31.41 -3.54 34.48
C VAL A 346 32.03 -2.18 34.76
N ASN A 347 31.23 -1.11 34.81
CA ASN A 347 31.74 0.23 35.15
C ASN A 347 32.29 0.30 36.57
N GLU A 348 31.64 -0.34 37.54
CA GLU A 348 32.13 -0.45 38.92
C GLU A 348 33.46 -1.24 38.98
N ALA A 349 33.59 -2.33 38.21
CA ALA A 349 34.83 -3.09 38.12
C ALA A 349 35.97 -2.31 37.45
N LEU A 350 35.67 -1.54 36.39
CA LEU A 350 36.64 -0.66 35.73
C LEU A 350 37.14 0.44 36.66
N ALA A 351 36.23 1.12 37.38
CA ALA A 351 36.61 2.13 38.36
C ALA A 351 37.48 1.54 39.49
N ALA A 352 37.18 0.32 39.95
CA ALA A 352 38.01 -0.38 40.93
C ALA A 352 39.41 -0.74 40.37
N LEU A 353 39.49 -1.17 39.10
CA LEU A 353 40.76 -1.47 38.45
C LEU A 353 41.63 -0.23 38.27
N GLU A 354 41.03 0.89 37.82
CA GLU A 354 41.72 2.19 37.71
C GLU A 354 42.31 2.63 39.06
N HIS A 355 41.51 2.57 40.12
CA HIS A 355 41.98 2.86 41.48
C HIS A 355 43.10 1.93 41.94
N HIS A 356 43.04 0.63 41.60
CA HIS A 356 44.10 -0.33 41.91
C HIS A 356 45.40 -0.04 41.14
N LEU A 357 45.32 0.40 39.87
CA LEU A 357 46.47 0.80 39.07
C LEU A 357 47.10 2.09 39.61
N GLU A 358 46.29 3.08 39.99
CA GLU A 358 46.78 4.31 40.62
C GLU A 358 47.48 4.02 41.96
N LEU A 359 46.88 3.19 42.81
CA LEU A 359 47.51 2.75 44.05
C LEU A 359 48.78 1.93 43.80
N GLY A 360 48.79 1.08 42.77
CA GLY A 360 49.95 0.30 42.35
C GLY A 360 51.11 1.19 41.93
N ASN A 361 50.86 2.15 41.04
CA ASN A 361 51.84 3.14 40.60
C ASN A 361 52.38 3.96 41.77
N SER A 362 51.51 4.46 42.65
CA SER A 362 51.95 5.22 43.83
C SER A 362 52.84 4.38 44.77
N LYS A 363 52.57 3.08 44.93
CA LYS A 363 53.42 2.16 45.69
C LYS A 363 54.76 1.94 45.00
N ILE A 364 54.76 1.72 43.68
CA ILE A 364 55.99 1.53 42.90
C ILE A 364 56.86 2.78 42.98
N ASP A 365 56.29 3.98 42.81
CA ASP A 365 57.01 5.24 42.93
C ASP A 365 57.60 5.46 44.32
N LYS A 366 56.85 5.14 45.38
CA LYS A 366 57.36 5.21 46.76
C LYS A 366 58.50 4.23 47.00
N LEU A 367 58.35 2.97 46.55
CA LEU A 367 59.40 1.96 46.66
C LEU A 367 60.64 2.35 45.87
N MET A 368 60.48 2.77 44.61
CA MET A 368 61.57 3.22 43.75
C MET A 368 62.30 4.43 44.35
N ASN A 369 61.56 5.43 44.85
CA ASN A 369 62.17 6.58 45.51
C ASN A 369 62.92 6.19 46.80
N SER A 370 62.36 5.29 47.60
CA SER A 370 63.04 4.78 48.81
C SER A 370 64.32 4.01 48.48
N GLU A 371 64.29 3.19 47.43
CA GLU A 371 65.46 2.45 46.92
C GLU A 371 66.53 3.41 46.38
N ILE A 372 66.14 4.42 45.59
CA ILE A 372 67.06 5.46 45.10
C ILE A 372 67.71 6.21 46.26
N GLN A 373 66.95 6.58 47.30
CA GLN A 373 67.49 7.27 48.47
C GLN A 373 68.43 6.38 49.28
N ALA A 374 68.07 5.10 49.48
CA ALA A 374 68.92 4.13 50.16
C ALA A 374 70.25 3.93 49.41
N ARG A 375 70.21 3.80 48.07
CA ARG A 375 71.41 3.72 47.23
C ARG A 375 72.26 4.98 47.33
N LYS A 376 71.67 6.18 47.25
CA LYS A 376 72.40 7.44 47.41
C LYS A 376 73.08 7.57 48.77
N LEU A 377 72.44 7.09 49.84
CA LEU A 377 73.03 7.09 51.18
C LEU A 377 74.21 6.11 51.26
N HIS A 378 74.05 4.91 50.71
CA HIS A 378 75.13 3.92 50.62
C HIS A 378 76.31 4.44 49.78
N GLU A 379 76.04 5.08 48.64
CA GLU A 379 77.05 5.67 47.77
C GLU A 379 77.86 6.77 48.49
N LYS A 380 77.17 7.68 49.19
CA LYS A 380 77.84 8.69 50.01
C LYS A 380 78.72 8.05 51.10
N GLY A 381 78.23 6.99 51.76
CA GLY A 381 78.99 6.28 52.79
C GLY A 381 80.25 5.61 52.25
N LEU A 382 80.20 4.99 51.07
CA LEU A 382 81.36 4.35 50.44
C LEU A 382 82.39 5.38 49.94
N LEU A 383 81.94 6.47 49.32
CA LEU A 383 82.82 7.56 48.90
C LEU A 383 83.47 8.28 50.10
N ALA A 384 82.77 8.39 51.23
CA ALA A 384 83.35 8.89 52.48
C ALA A 384 84.45 7.97 53.00
N LYS A 385 84.22 6.65 53.08
CA LYS A 385 85.27 5.68 53.44
C LYS A 385 86.50 5.77 52.53
N MET A 386 86.30 5.94 51.23
CA MET A 386 87.42 6.12 50.30
C MET A 386 88.21 7.41 50.59
N THR A 387 87.52 8.48 51.00
CA THR A 387 88.15 9.74 51.41
C THR A 387 88.92 9.56 52.72
N ASP A 388 88.37 8.81 53.69
CA ASP A 388 89.08 8.49 54.93
C ASP A 388 90.35 7.65 54.67
N ILE A 389 90.30 6.72 53.72
CA ILE A 389 91.46 5.94 53.27
C ILE A 389 92.51 6.86 52.64
N GLU A 390 92.09 7.73 51.72
CA GLU A 390 92.95 8.74 51.09
C GLU A 390 93.65 9.60 52.16
N ASP A 391 92.90 10.12 53.13
CA ASP A 391 93.45 10.93 54.22
C ASP A 391 94.43 10.15 55.10
N ARG A 392 94.13 8.89 55.46
CA ARG A 392 95.04 8.04 56.26
C ARG A 392 96.33 7.75 55.50
N VAL A 393 96.24 7.45 54.22
CA VAL A 393 97.40 7.21 53.34
C VAL A 393 98.25 8.48 53.22
N ASN A 394 97.63 9.62 52.93
CA ASN A 394 98.32 10.91 52.80
C ASN A 394 99.00 11.33 54.11
N ASN A 395 98.35 11.12 55.26
CA ASN A 395 98.93 11.39 56.58
C ASN A 395 100.13 10.48 56.87
N TYR A 396 100.05 9.21 56.52
CA TYR A 396 101.14 8.26 56.70
C TYR A 396 102.34 8.60 55.81
N VAL A 397 102.11 8.88 54.53
CA VAL A 397 103.15 9.33 53.58
C VAL A 397 103.78 10.64 54.06
N GLY A 398 102.96 11.61 54.47
CA GLY A 398 103.44 12.88 55.04
C GLY A 398 104.29 12.68 56.30
N GLY A 399 103.93 11.70 57.14
CA GLY A 399 104.73 11.28 58.29
C GLY A 399 106.06 10.64 57.87
N MET A 400 106.04 9.74 56.88
CA MET A 400 107.25 9.08 56.38
C MET A 400 108.23 10.06 55.74
N ASN A 401 107.72 11.00 54.94
CA ASN A 401 108.53 12.05 54.34
C ASN A 401 109.21 12.92 55.42
N LYS A 402 108.48 13.29 56.48
CA LYS A 402 109.08 13.97 57.64
C LYS A 402 110.16 13.12 58.31
N SER A 403 109.93 11.82 58.51
CA SER A 403 110.93 10.92 59.09
C SER A 403 112.20 10.82 58.22
N ILE A 404 112.04 10.69 56.89
CA ILE A 404 113.14 10.68 55.92
C ILE A 404 113.93 11.99 55.99
N ASP A 405 113.23 13.13 56.04
CA ASP A 405 113.88 14.45 56.13
C ASP A 405 114.61 14.64 57.47
N GLU A 406 114.07 14.15 58.58
CA GLU A 406 114.74 14.15 59.89
C GLU A 406 116.01 13.29 59.90
N MET A 407 115.98 12.13 59.23
CA MET A 407 117.16 11.28 59.04
C MET A 407 118.21 11.93 58.15
N LYS A 408 117.78 12.59 57.07
CA LYS A 408 118.67 13.36 56.19
C LYS A 408 119.38 14.50 56.95
N ASN A 409 118.72 15.04 57.96
CA ASN A 409 119.26 16.06 58.85
C ASN A 409 120.08 15.49 60.04
N GLY A 410 120.34 14.17 60.06
CA GLY A 410 121.21 13.53 61.06
C GLY A 410 120.56 13.26 62.41
N LYS A 411 119.23 13.30 62.54
CA LYS A 411 118.56 12.87 63.79
C LYS A 411 118.60 11.34 63.89
N ASN A 412 119.20 10.83 64.97
CA ASN A 412 119.29 9.37 65.20
C ASN A 412 118.04 8.77 65.88
N ASN A 413 117.10 9.58 66.38
CA ASN A 413 115.91 9.09 67.08
C ASN A 413 114.62 9.57 66.40
N VAL A 414 114.44 9.16 65.14
CA VAL A 414 113.27 9.52 64.34
C VAL A 414 112.10 8.60 64.67
N HIS A 415 110.98 9.19 65.05
CA HIS A 415 109.72 8.47 65.23
C HIS A 415 109.18 8.06 63.85
N MET A 416 108.98 6.77 63.66
CA MET A 416 108.36 6.24 62.44
C MET A 416 106.84 6.26 62.61
N PRO A 417 106.08 6.84 61.66
CA PRO A 417 104.64 6.73 61.69
C PRO A 417 104.23 5.26 61.57
N ALA A 418 103.08 4.92 62.15
CA ALA A 418 102.49 3.59 62.05
C ALA A 418 101.25 3.65 61.16
N LEU A 419 101.14 2.71 60.21
CA LEU A 419 99.93 2.48 59.41
C LEU A 419 99.36 1.12 59.79
N ASP A 420 98.08 1.09 60.13
CA ASP A 420 97.34 -0.16 60.24
C ASP A 420 96.93 -0.63 58.83
N THR A 421 97.86 -1.33 58.18
CA THR A 421 97.65 -1.88 56.83
C THR A 421 96.49 -2.87 56.79
N ASP A 422 96.24 -3.59 57.88
CA ASP A 422 95.16 -4.57 57.96
C ASP A 422 93.79 -3.90 58.10
N ALA A 423 93.70 -2.77 58.80
CA ALA A 423 92.49 -1.95 58.82
C ALA A 423 92.18 -1.37 57.44
N LEU A 424 93.18 -0.79 56.76
CA LEU A 424 93.00 -0.25 55.41
C LEU A 424 92.58 -1.33 54.41
N ARG A 425 93.27 -2.47 54.43
CA ARG A 425 92.91 -3.61 53.57
C ARG A 425 91.46 -4.04 53.78
N ARG A 426 91.02 -4.17 55.05
CA ARG A 426 89.63 -4.52 55.38
C ARG A 426 88.63 -3.47 54.87
N GLU A 427 88.95 -2.19 54.97
CA GLU A 427 88.09 -1.12 54.45
C GLU A 427 88.02 -1.15 52.92
N MET A 428 89.14 -1.38 52.21
CA MET A 428 89.16 -1.52 50.75
C MET A 428 88.40 -2.76 50.26
N GLU A 429 88.58 -3.89 50.93
CA GLU A 429 87.83 -5.11 50.65
C GLU A 429 86.33 -4.92 50.91
N ALA A 430 85.96 -4.19 51.97
CA ALA A 430 84.56 -3.86 52.27
C ALA A 430 83.95 -2.95 51.19
N ILE A 431 84.69 -1.95 50.72
CA ILE A 431 84.27 -1.09 49.59
C ILE A 431 84.06 -1.93 48.32
N ALA A 432 85.01 -2.81 47.99
CA ALA A 432 84.92 -3.68 46.81
C ALA A 432 83.80 -4.73 46.94
N ALA A 433 83.46 -5.18 48.15
CA ALA A 433 82.34 -6.09 48.39
C ALA A 433 80.98 -5.39 48.24
N ASP A 434 80.88 -4.14 48.70
CA ASP A 434 79.67 -3.33 48.60
C ASP A 434 79.50 -2.64 47.23
N LYS A 435 80.38 -2.90 46.25
CA LYS A 435 80.30 -2.35 44.89
C LYS A 435 78.94 -2.58 44.21
N ASN A 436 78.24 -3.67 44.55
CA ASN A 436 76.93 -4.01 44.00
C ASN A 436 75.80 -3.05 44.43
N LYS A 437 76.04 -2.23 45.46
CA LYS A 437 75.07 -1.27 46.00
C LYS A 437 75.24 0.13 45.42
N LEU A 438 76.28 0.36 44.63
CA LEU A 438 76.56 1.65 44.00
C LEU A 438 75.78 1.83 42.71
N SER A 439 75.42 3.08 42.42
CA SER A 439 74.98 3.47 41.08
C SER A 439 76.16 3.39 40.09
N MET A 440 75.88 3.36 38.79
CA MET A 440 76.95 3.42 37.78
C MET A 440 77.82 4.67 37.96
N GLU A 441 77.19 5.83 38.16
CA GLU A 441 77.88 7.09 38.44
C GLU A 441 78.74 6.99 39.72
N GLY A 442 78.21 6.35 40.76
CA GLY A 442 78.92 6.09 42.02
C GLY A 442 80.11 5.15 41.86
N LEU A 443 79.97 4.11 41.03
CA LEU A 443 81.05 3.19 40.68
C LEU A 443 82.17 3.91 39.92
N LEU A 444 81.83 4.75 38.94
CA LEU A 444 82.80 5.53 38.18
C LEU A 444 83.55 6.52 39.07
N LYS A 445 82.84 7.26 39.93
CA LYS A 445 83.47 8.17 40.90
C LYS A 445 84.37 7.43 41.90
N LEU A 446 83.96 6.24 42.32
CA LEU A 446 84.76 5.42 43.23
C LEU A 446 86.02 4.89 42.54
N GLU A 447 85.89 4.38 41.32
CA GLU A 447 87.01 3.93 40.49
C GLU A 447 88.00 5.07 40.26
N GLU A 448 87.51 6.25 39.88
CA GLU A 448 88.34 7.42 39.65
C GLU A 448 89.10 7.83 40.93
N LYS A 449 88.43 7.86 42.09
CA LYS A 449 89.08 8.14 43.38
C LYS A 449 90.12 7.09 43.73
N MET A 450 89.81 5.80 43.56
CA MET A 450 90.76 4.72 43.83
C MET A 450 91.98 4.80 42.93
N SER A 451 91.79 5.07 41.64
CA SER A 451 92.85 5.26 40.67
C SER A 451 93.75 6.45 41.05
N ARG A 452 93.17 7.58 41.47
CA ARG A 452 93.94 8.75 41.94
C ARG A 452 94.78 8.42 43.19
N VAL A 453 94.18 7.78 44.20
CA VAL A 453 94.90 7.38 45.42
C VAL A 453 96.02 6.40 45.09
N GLN A 454 95.78 5.43 44.21
CA GLN A 454 96.79 4.47 43.78
C GLN A 454 97.94 5.13 43.05
N GLN A 455 97.66 6.04 42.11
CA GLN A 455 98.69 6.78 41.37
C GLN A 455 99.51 7.69 42.29
N GLY A 456 98.86 8.42 43.21
CA GLY A 456 99.53 9.24 44.21
C GLY A 456 100.45 8.41 45.10
N PHE A 457 99.91 7.31 45.64
CA PHE A 457 100.66 6.39 46.49
C PHE A 457 101.87 5.77 45.78
N TYR A 458 101.73 5.37 44.51
CA TYR A 458 102.84 4.86 43.71
C TYR A 458 103.93 5.91 43.48
N HIS A 459 103.52 7.16 43.19
CA HIS A 459 104.44 8.28 43.01
C HIS A 459 105.23 8.56 44.30
N ASP A 460 104.54 8.67 45.43
CA ASP A 460 105.13 8.94 46.74
C ASP A 460 106.09 7.81 47.15
N ARG A 461 105.68 6.55 46.93
CA ARG A 461 106.55 5.39 47.18
C ARG A 461 107.82 5.45 46.36
N LYS A 462 107.72 5.76 45.07
CA LYS A 462 108.89 5.88 44.18
C LYS A 462 109.82 7.00 44.63
N GLU A 463 109.26 8.15 45.02
CA GLU A 463 110.03 9.27 45.56
C GLU A 463 110.72 8.90 46.87
N MET A 464 110.02 8.24 47.81
CA MET A 464 110.61 7.77 49.06
C MET A 464 111.72 6.74 48.84
N THR A 465 111.54 5.79 47.93
CA THR A 465 112.58 4.81 47.57
C THR A 465 113.82 5.50 46.99
N GLN A 466 113.65 6.55 46.19
CA GLN A 466 114.76 7.35 45.67
C GLN A 466 115.48 8.09 46.81
N ARG A 467 114.75 8.81 47.67
CA ARG A 467 115.32 9.51 48.83
C ARG A 467 116.04 8.55 49.79
N MET A 468 115.56 7.31 49.88
CA MET A 468 116.16 6.24 50.69
C MET A 468 117.48 5.73 50.13
N THR A 469 117.63 5.71 48.81
CA THR A 469 118.89 5.35 48.16
C THR A 469 119.96 6.40 48.46
N ASP A 470 119.56 7.67 48.57
CA ASP A 470 120.45 8.78 48.91
C ASP A 470 120.94 8.76 50.38
N LEU A 471 120.19 8.12 51.30
CA LEU A 471 120.55 8.03 52.73
C LEU A 471 121.60 6.94 53.04
N GLY A 472 121.92 6.06 52.08
CA GLY A 472 122.82 4.92 52.27
C GLY A 472 122.21 3.80 53.12
N ASP A 473 123.03 2.86 53.59
CA ASP A 473 122.58 1.74 54.44
C ASP A 473 122.77 2.09 55.93
N GLY A 474 121.71 1.89 56.73
CA GLY A 474 121.71 2.11 58.17
C GLY A 474 120.54 1.40 58.84
N GLU A 475 120.59 1.23 60.17
CA GLU A 475 119.52 0.51 60.89
C GLU A 475 118.14 1.19 60.72
N HIS A 476 118.11 2.53 60.76
CA HIS A 476 116.87 3.29 60.53
C HIS A 476 116.41 3.23 59.07
N VAL A 477 117.35 3.20 58.12
CA VAL A 477 117.05 2.99 56.70
C VAL A 477 116.40 1.61 56.51
N ASN A 478 116.91 0.57 57.17
CA ASN A 478 116.29 -0.76 57.12
C ASN A 478 114.87 -0.77 57.70
N LYS A 479 114.58 0.03 58.74
CA LYS A 479 113.22 0.20 59.27
C LYS A 479 112.29 0.88 58.26
N ILE A 480 112.74 1.92 57.55
CA ILE A 480 111.94 2.52 56.45
C ILE A 480 111.76 1.52 55.31
N ARG A 481 112.81 0.79 54.91
CA ARG A 481 112.74 -0.21 53.84
C ARG A 481 111.72 -1.29 54.17
N ALA A 482 111.65 -1.73 55.44
CA ALA A 482 110.61 -2.64 55.91
C ALA A 482 109.19 -2.04 55.84
N GLN A 483 109.04 -0.74 56.13
CA GLN A 483 107.75 -0.05 55.99
C GLN A 483 107.35 0.15 54.51
N LEU A 484 108.29 0.44 53.61
CA LEU A 484 108.05 0.51 52.17
C LEU A 484 107.61 -0.86 51.61
N ASN A 485 108.18 -1.96 52.09
CA ASN A 485 107.70 -3.30 51.70
C ASN A 485 106.26 -3.58 52.17
N LYS A 486 105.82 -3.00 53.30
CA LYS A 486 104.40 -3.06 53.70
C LYS A 486 103.52 -2.20 52.81
N MET A 487 104.03 -1.08 52.32
CA MET A 487 103.34 -0.27 51.31
C MET A 487 103.21 -1.03 49.99
N ASP A 488 104.20 -1.83 49.59
CA ASP A 488 104.10 -2.68 48.39
C ASP A 488 102.93 -3.67 48.50
N ALA A 489 102.79 -4.34 49.64
CA ALA A 489 101.67 -5.24 49.89
C ALA A 489 100.32 -4.51 49.87
N LEU A 490 100.25 -3.33 50.50
CA LEU A 490 99.04 -2.50 50.48
C LEU A 490 98.69 -2.03 49.06
N GLN A 491 99.69 -1.68 48.25
CA GLN A 491 99.49 -1.29 46.86
C GLN A 491 98.91 -2.44 46.04
N GLU A 492 99.43 -3.65 46.21
CA GLU A 492 98.91 -4.85 45.54
C GLU A 492 97.46 -5.14 45.94
N ASP A 493 97.11 -4.94 47.22
CA ASP A 493 95.74 -5.09 47.70
C ASP A 493 94.80 -3.99 47.14
N MET A 494 95.28 -2.75 47.05
CA MET A 494 94.54 -1.64 46.43
C MET A 494 94.28 -1.90 44.95
N GLU A 495 95.28 -2.40 44.22
CA GLU A 495 95.16 -2.79 42.81
C GLU A 495 94.13 -3.91 42.64
N LYS A 496 94.18 -4.95 43.47
CA LYS A 496 93.17 -6.02 43.48
C LYS A 496 91.76 -5.51 43.78
N ALA A 497 91.62 -4.56 44.69
CA ALA A 497 90.33 -3.95 45.01
C ALA A 497 89.81 -3.10 43.84
N GLN A 498 90.68 -2.32 43.19
CA GLN A 498 90.34 -1.54 42.01
C GLN A 498 89.97 -2.43 40.83
N ASP A 499 90.73 -3.49 40.56
CA ASP A 499 90.45 -4.45 39.49
C ASP A 499 89.07 -5.09 39.66
N ARG A 500 88.66 -5.40 40.90
CA ARG A 500 87.30 -5.89 41.17
C ARG A 500 86.22 -4.87 40.82
N ILE A 501 86.47 -3.59 41.09
CA ILE A 501 85.52 -2.51 40.77
C ILE A 501 85.51 -2.27 39.25
N ARG A 502 86.69 -2.24 38.63
CA ARG A 502 86.87 -2.08 37.19
C ARG A 502 86.25 -3.22 36.39
N ASP A 503 86.41 -4.47 36.80
CA ASP A 503 85.77 -5.63 36.16
C ASP A 503 84.24 -5.53 36.20
N LYS A 504 83.69 -4.97 37.28
CA LYS A 504 82.25 -4.67 37.36
C LYS A 504 81.86 -3.60 36.33
N VAL A 505 82.60 -2.50 36.25
CA VAL A 505 82.31 -1.37 35.36
C VAL A 505 82.49 -1.73 33.88
N GLU A 506 83.59 -2.39 33.53
CA GLU A 506 83.99 -2.64 32.13
C GLU A 506 83.40 -3.93 31.55
N ARG A 507 83.16 -4.97 32.36
CA ARG A 507 82.65 -6.26 31.86
C ARG A 507 81.23 -6.52 32.28
N GLN A 508 80.96 -6.46 33.59
CA GLN A 508 79.68 -6.90 34.11
C GLN A 508 78.54 -5.98 33.70
N ILE A 509 78.71 -4.64 33.79
CA ILE A 509 77.61 -3.74 33.46
C ILE A 509 77.24 -3.76 31.97
N PRO A 510 78.17 -3.76 31.00
CA PRO A 510 77.81 -3.94 29.59
C PRO A 510 77.09 -5.26 29.32
N GLN A 511 77.50 -6.34 29.98
CA GLN A 511 76.80 -7.63 29.88
C GLN A 511 75.39 -7.54 30.47
N ASP A 512 75.23 -7.03 31.68
CA ASP A 512 73.94 -6.87 32.36
C ASP A 512 73.00 -5.95 31.54
N LEU A 513 73.53 -4.88 30.93
CA LEU A 513 72.77 -3.99 30.05
C LEU A 513 72.33 -4.69 28.76
N ASN A 514 73.19 -5.50 28.14
CA ASN A 514 72.80 -6.30 26.98
C ASN A 514 71.74 -7.34 27.33
N GLU A 515 71.88 -8.02 28.48
CA GLU A 515 70.87 -8.95 28.97
C GLU A 515 69.54 -8.27 29.29
N LEU A 516 69.58 -7.09 29.92
CA LEU A 516 68.40 -6.26 30.19
C LEU A 516 67.78 -5.75 28.90
N SER A 517 68.57 -5.33 27.91
CA SER A 517 68.09 -4.93 26.59
C SER A 517 67.40 -6.09 25.89
N ALA A 518 68.01 -7.28 25.88
CA ALA A 518 67.41 -8.47 25.30
C ALA A 518 66.11 -8.89 26.02
N LYS A 519 66.05 -8.77 27.36
CA LYS A 519 64.81 -9.00 28.13
C LYS A 519 63.75 -7.95 27.81
N ALA A 520 64.13 -6.67 27.68
CA ALA A 520 63.22 -5.58 27.33
C ALA A 520 62.66 -5.77 25.92
N ASP A 521 63.48 -6.16 24.95
CA ASP A 521 63.06 -6.48 23.59
C ASP A 521 62.14 -7.70 23.55
N ASN A 522 62.42 -8.74 24.35
CA ASN A 522 61.53 -9.89 24.49
C ASN A 522 60.18 -9.50 25.09
N ILE A 523 60.16 -8.69 26.15
CA ILE A 523 58.90 -8.18 26.74
C ILE A 523 58.13 -7.32 25.73
N LYS A 524 58.83 -6.44 25.01
CA LYS A 524 58.24 -5.62 23.94
C LYS A 524 57.64 -6.49 22.84
N HIS A 525 58.35 -7.54 22.42
CA HIS A 525 57.85 -8.49 21.43
C HIS A 525 56.61 -9.24 21.94
N GLN A 526 56.63 -9.73 23.18
CA GLN A 526 55.47 -10.38 23.80
C GLN A 526 54.26 -9.45 23.92
N LEU A 527 54.48 -8.17 24.28
CA LEU A 527 53.41 -7.18 24.33
C LEU A 527 52.83 -6.91 22.94
N ASN A 528 53.67 -6.75 21.92
CA ASN A 528 53.20 -6.57 20.55
C ASN A 528 52.40 -7.80 20.07
N THR A 529 52.90 -9.02 20.30
CA THR A 529 52.15 -10.25 19.95
C THR A 529 50.81 -10.34 20.67
N ARG A 530 50.74 -9.94 21.95
CA ARG A 530 49.46 -9.91 22.69
C ARG A 530 48.50 -8.87 22.13
N ILE A 531 49.01 -7.69 21.77
CA ILE A 531 48.22 -6.64 21.14
C ILE A 531 47.68 -7.13 19.78
N ASP A 532 48.54 -7.71 18.94
CA ASP A 532 48.15 -8.24 17.63
C ASP A 532 47.08 -9.34 17.75
N ASN A 533 47.24 -10.28 18.69
CA ASN A 533 46.24 -11.32 18.95
C ASN A 533 44.90 -10.73 19.43
N GLU A 534 44.94 -9.73 20.31
CA GLU A 534 43.71 -9.11 20.81
C GLU A 534 43.05 -8.22 19.75
N GLU A 535 43.81 -7.58 18.87
CA GLU A 535 43.29 -6.90 17.68
C GLU A 535 42.63 -7.89 16.71
N GLU A 536 43.21 -9.07 16.48
CA GLU A 536 42.64 -10.13 15.65
C GLU A 536 41.33 -10.69 16.25
N GLU A 537 41.29 -10.98 17.55
CA GLU A 537 40.07 -11.41 18.25
C GLU A 537 38.96 -10.36 18.16
N ARG A 538 39.30 -9.08 18.35
CA ARG A 538 38.35 -7.97 18.21
C ARG A 538 37.86 -7.84 16.77
N TYR A 539 38.73 -8.01 15.78
CA TYR A 539 38.36 -7.99 14.37
C TYR A 539 37.39 -9.13 14.03
N LEU A 540 37.65 -10.35 14.51
CA LEU A 540 36.76 -11.49 14.35
C LEU A 540 35.40 -11.26 15.03
N ALA A 541 35.36 -10.75 16.25
CA ALA A 541 34.12 -10.43 16.95
C ALA A 541 33.29 -9.36 16.21
N ILE A 542 33.95 -8.34 15.65
CA ILE A 542 33.29 -7.33 14.80
C ILE A 542 32.75 -7.97 13.53
N LYS A 543 33.50 -8.88 12.89
CA LYS A 543 33.06 -9.58 11.69
C LYS A 543 31.86 -10.49 11.96
N GLU A 544 31.87 -11.25 13.06
CA GLU A 544 30.73 -12.06 13.49
C GLU A 544 29.48 -11.20 13.78
N LEU A 545 29.66 -10.05 14.44
CA LEU A 545 28.57 -9.09 14.64
C LEU A 545 28.02 -8.55 13.31
N GLN A 546 28.88 -8.27 12.33
CA GLN A 546 28.48 -7.83 11.00
C GLN A 546 27.74 -8.93 10.21
N GLU A 547 28.18 -10.19 10.30
CA GLU A 547 27.53 -11.34 9.68
C GLU A 547 26.16 -11.64 10.31
N ALA A 548 26.07 -11.60 11.65
CA ALA A 548 24.81 -11.72 12.38
C ALA A 548 23.83 -10.60 11.99
N PHE A 549 24.33 -9.37 11.87
CA PHE A 549 23.53 -8.22 11.44
C PHE A 549 23.03 -8.37 9.99
N THR A 550 23.89 -8.84 9.08
CA THR A 550 23.53 -9.07 7.68
C THR A 550 22.49 -10.19 7.55
N THR A 551 22.64 -11.26 8.32
CA THR A 551 21.66 -12.36 8.38
C THR A 551 20.30 -11.88 8.88
N LEU A 552 20.30 -11.00 9.87
CA LEU A 552 19.08 -10.38 10.41
C LEU A 552 18.38 -9.50 9.37
N GLN A 553 19.13 -8.72 8.57
CA GLN A 553 18.58 -7.95 7.45
C GLN A 553 18.01 -8.85 6.34
N GLN A 554 18.73 -9.90 5.94
CA GLN A 554 18.28 -10.81 4.87
C GLN A 554 17.03 -11.59 5.26
N SER A 555 16.93 -12.01 6.53
CA SER A 555 15.75 -12.70 7.07
C SER A 555 14.50 -11.79 7.05
N GLN A 556 14.67 -10.47 7.14
CA GLN A 556 13.55 -9.52 7.04
C GLN A 556 13.08 -9.28 5.61
N HIS A 557 13.91 -9.55 4.59
CA HIS A 557 13.52 -9.38 3.18
C HIS A 557 12.76 -10.58 2.59
N THR A 558 12.76 -11.74 3.26
CA THR A 558 12.07 -12.95 2.80
C THR A 558 10.73 -13.22 3.52
N GLY A 559 10.40 -12.46 4.58
CA GLY A 559 9.11 -12.51 5.28
C GLY A 559 8.11 -11.45 4.79
N GLY A 560 6.91 -11.87 4.37
CA GLY A 560 5.93 -11.05 3.66
C GLY A 560 5.41 -9.80 4.39
N LYS A 561 5.53 -8.64 3.72
CA LYS A 561 4.58 -7.53 3.49
C LYS A 561 3.58 -7.04 4.56
N THR A 562 3.70 -7.37 5.84
CA THR A 562 2.76 -6.86 6.87
C THR A 562 3.46 -6.28 8.11
N ALA A 563 4.32 -5.27 7.99
CA ALA A 563 4.87 -4.55 9.15
C ALA A 563 5.44 -3.14 8.84
N ALA A 564 4.78 -2.32 8.01
CA ALA A 564 5.34 -1.04 7.52
C ALA A 564 5.66 0.02 8.60
N SER A 565 5.15 -0.10 9.83
CA SER A 565 5.40 0.86 10.91
C SER A 565 6.54 0.45 11.88
N SER A 566 6.84 -0.84 11.99
CA SER A 566 7.97 -1.33 12.81
C SER A 566 9.30 -1.19 12.09
N ASP A 567 9.28 -1.26 10.75
CA ASP A 567 10.45 -1.10 9.89
C ASP A 567 11.11 0.28 10.02
N GLN A 568 10.33 1.35 10.16
CA GLN A 568 10.90 2.69 10.31
C GLN A 568 11.61 2.85 11.66
N GLN A 569 11.11 2.23 12.73
CA GLN A 569 11.75 2.32 14.04
C GLN A 569 13.04 1.50 14.07
N MET A 570 13.05 0.26 13.58
CA MET A 570 14.30 -0.51 13.46
C MET A 570 15.32 0.18 12.58
N LYS A 571 14.89 0.80 11.47
CA LYS A 571 15.80 1.54 10.60
C LYS A 571 16.43 2.73 11.32
N ARG A 572 15.66 3.47 12.13
CA ARG A 572 16.19 4.54 12.99
C ARG A 572 17.15 4.01 14.04
N ASP A 573 16.78 2.95 14.75
CA ASP A 573 17.63 2.35 15.79
C ASP A 573 18.96 1.83 15.19
N VAL A 574 18.91 1.27 13.98
CA VAL A 574 20.08 0.84 13.21
C VAL A 574 20.93 2.04 12.78
N ASP A 575 20.33 3.09 12.26
CA ASP A 575 21.06 4.29 11.84
C ASP A 575 21.70 5.00 13.04
N GLU A 576 21.02 5.02 14.20
CA GLU A 576 21.56 5.53 15.46
C GLU A 576 22.72 4.67 15.97
N CYS A 577 22.62 3.34 15.86
CA CYS A 577 23.69 2.41 16.20
C CYS A 577 24.90 2.57 15.26
N LYS A 578 24.69 2.75 13.95
CA LYS A 578 25.75 3.05 12.98
C LYS A 578 26.46 4.37 13.30
N ILE A 579 25.71 5.41 13.67
CA ILE A 579 26.28 6.70 14.11
C ILE A 579 27.09 6.50 15.40
N ALA A 580 26.59 5.72 16.36
CA ALA A 580 27.30 5.43 17.61
C ALA A 580 28.62 4.66 17.35
N ILE A 581 28.59 3.63 16.49
CA ILE A 581 29.78 2.87 16.07
C ILE A 581 30.78 3.78 15.37
N LYS A 582 30.33 4.66 14.46
CA LYS A 582 31.20 5.61 13.77
C LYS A 582 31.86 6.59 14.75
N LYS A 583 31.11 7.15 15.70
CA LYS A 583 31.65 8.01 16.76
C LYS A 583 32.64 7.27 17.65
N LEU A 584 32.36 6.00 17.98
CA LEU A 584 33.29 5.18 18.75
C LEU A 584 34.59 4.94 17.98
N ALA A 585 34.52 4.63 16.69
CA ALA A 585 35.70 4.47 15.83
C ALA A 585 36.51 5.78 15.71
N GLU A 586 35.85 6.94 15.58
CA GLU A 586 36.48 8.26 15.58
C GLU A 586 37.14 8.58 16.94
N SER A 587 36.47 8.25 18.05
CA SER A 587 37.01 8.40 19.40
C SER A 587 38.23 7.50 19.64
N VAL A 588 38.17 6.23 19.23
CA VAL A 588 39.30 5.29 19.33
C VAL A 588 40.47 5.76 18.48
N THR A 589 40.22 6.26 17.27
CA THR A 589 41.27 6.85 16.41
C THR A 589 41.89 8.08 17.05
N THR A 590 41.08 8.93 17.70
CA THR A 590 41.57 10.12 18.41
C THR A 590 42.43 9.72 19.61
N VAL A 591 41.97 8.74 20.42
CA VAL A 591 42.74 8.20 21.55
C VAL A 591 44.04 7.56 21.08
N LYS A 592 44.00 6.77 19.99
CA LYS A 592 45.19 6.20 19.35
C LYS A 592 46.18 7.31 18.96
N ASN A 593 45.73 8.34 18.24
CA ASN A 593 46.60 9.45 17.83
C ASN A 593 47.19 10.22 19.03
N VAL A 594 46.42 10.39 20.11
CA VAL A 594 46.91 11.03 21.35
C VAL A 594 47.94 10.14 22.05
N LEU A 595 47.73 8.83 22.09
CA LEU A 595 48.67 7.85 22.66
C LEU A 595 49.93 7.75 21.81
N ASP A 596 49.83 7.63 20.49
CA ASP A 596 50.96 7.60 19.56
C ASP A 596 51.81 8.87 19.68
N LYS A 597 51.15 10.05 19.80
CA LYS A 597 51.85 11.32 20.04
C LYS A 597 52.55 11.34 21.40
N LYS A 598 51.86 10.91 22.49
CA LYS A 598 52.48 10.82 23.83
C LYS A 598 53.66 9.85 23.85
N ILE A 599 53.55 8.71 23.20
CA ILE A 599 54.62 7.72 23.08
C ILE A 599 55.80 8.31 22.31
N THR A 600 55.53 9.01 21.20
CA THR A 600 56.57 9.67 20.39
C THR A 600 57.27 10.77 21.19
N ASP A 601 56.52 11.63 21.88
CA ASP A 601 57.06 12.72 22.71
C ASP A 601 57.90 12.18 23.86
N GLU A 602 57.44 11.12 24.55
CA GLU A 602 58.18 10.46 25.62
C GLU A 602 59.44 9.74 25.10
N THR A 603 59.36 9.11 23.93
CA THR A 603 60.53 8.48 23.27
C THR A 603 61.58 9.54 22.96
N LYS A 604 61.18 10.65 22.34
CA LYS A 604 62.06 11.78 22.03
C LYS A 604 62.68 12.39 23.28
N ARG A 605 61.89 12.59 24.34
CA ARG A 605 62.38 13.10 25.63
C ARG A 605 63.44 12.17 26.22
N ARG A 606 63.24 10.85 26.15
CA ARG A 606 64.23 9.87 26.63
C ARG A 606 65.49 9.86 25.76
N GLU A 607 65.38 10.01 24.44
CA GLU A 607 66.54 10.15 23.55
C GLU A 607 67.34 11.43 23.83
N ASP A 608 66.65 12.55 24.12
CA ASP A 608 67.26 13.81 24.54
C ASP A 608 67.95 13.68 25.91
N ASP A 609 67.31 13.03 26.89
CA ASP A 609 67.89 12.75 28.21
C ASP A 609 69.14 11.87 28.09
N VAL A 610 69.08 10.80 27.28
CA VAL A 610 70.23 9.92 27.00
C VAL A 610 71.35 10.70 26.28
N SER A 611 71.01 11.56 25.32
CA SER A 611 71.98 12.42 24.62
C SER A 611 72.63 13.45 25.54
N SER A 612 71.85 14.01 26.48
CA SER A 612 72.35 14.93 27.51
C SER A 612 73.31 14.22 28.47
N ILE A 613 72.95 13.04 28.96
CA ILE A 613 73.83 12.21 29.79
C ILE A 613 75.10 11.86 29.01
N ARG A 614 74.99 11.47 27.73
CA ARG A 614 76.15 11.16 26.89
C ARG A 614 77.09 12.36 26.74
N ARG A 615 76.57 13.58 26.55
CA ARG A 615 77.37 14.81 26.52
C ARG A 615 77.98 15.19 27.87
N GLN A 616 77.36 14.82 28.99
CA GLN A 616 77.93 15.05 30.32
C GLN A 616 79.03 14.04 30.67
N MET A 617 79.00 12.85 30.06
CA MET A 617 80.03 11.82 30.22
C MET A 617 81.19 11.92 29.21
N SER A 618 81.05 12.74 28.16
CA SER A 618 82.12 13.04 27.18
C SER A 618 82.85 14.30 27.60
#